data_AF-A0A7W1XCK7-F1
#
_entry.id   AF-A0A7W1XCK7-F1
#
_cell.length_a   1.000
_cell.length_b   1.000
_cell.length_c   1.000
_cell.angle_alpha   90.00
_cell.angle_beta   90.00
_cell.angle_gamma   90.00
#
_symmetry.space_group_name_H-M   'P 1'
#
loop_
_entity.id
_entity.type
_entity.pdbx_description
1 polymer ?
#
loop_
_entity_poly.entity_id
_entity_poly.type
_entity_poly.pdbx_seq_one_letter_code
_entity_poly.pdbx_strand_id
1 'polypeptide(L)' 'MPQWLYRQLRRAFLEKDRRQIRLLNQCWFQYQTRVCQITCAREVPSSSE' A
#
# COMPACT_ATOMS: atom_id res chain seq x y z
N MET A 1 6.88 -2.90 1.45
CA MET A 1 6.72 -1.79 0.49
C MET A 1 7.29 -2.20 -0.86
N PRO A 2 6.59 -1.95 -1.98
CA PRO A 2 7.15 -2.17 -3.30
C PRO A 2 8.32 -1.21 -3.55
N GLN A 3 9.24 -1.66 -4.40
CA GLN A 3 10.54 -1.01 -4.57
C GLN A 3 10.41 0.41 -5.16
N TRP A 4 9.36 0.67 -5.95
CA TRP A 4 9.05 2.00 -6.48
C TRP A 4 8.66 2.99 -5.38
N LEU A 5 7.85 2.56 -4.41
CA LEU A 5 7.36 3.41 -3.33
C LEU A 5 8.49 3.77 -2.35
N TYR A 6 9.38 2.82 -2.10
CA TYR A 6 10.59 3.07 -1.31
C TYR A 6 11.50 4.13 -1.96
N ARG A 7 11.72 4.06 -3.28
CA ARG A 7 12.52 5.07 -4.01
C ARG A 7 11.90 6.47 -3.92
N GLN A 8 10.58 6.59 -3.99
CA GLN A 8 9.89 7.88 -3.86
C GLN A 8 9.95 8.44 -2.43
N LEU A 9 9.77 7.60 -1.41
CA LEU A 9 9.94 8.02 -0.01
C LEU A 9 11.36 8.47 0.29
N ARG A 10 12.36 7.79 -0.26
CA ARG A 10 13.78 8.17 -0.07
C ARG A 10 14.07 9.55 -0.65
N ARG A 11 13.53 9.88 -1.83
CA ARG A 11 13.65 11.21 -2.44
C ARG A 11 12.92 12.27 -1.63
N ALA A 12 11.65 12.04 -1.30
CA ALA A 12 10.85 12.96 -0.48
C ALA A 12 11.48 13.22 0.90
N PHE A 13 12.16 12.23 1.48
CA PHE A 13 12.90 12.38 2.73
C PHE A 13 14.13 13.27 2.58
N LEU A 14 14.91 13.10 1.51
CA LEU A 14 16.07 13.95 1.21
C LEU A 14 15.64 15.40 0.92
N GLU A 15 14.52 15.57 0.22
CA GLU A 15 13.92 16.88 -0.10
C GLU A 15 13.17 17.49 1.11
N LYS A 16 13.07 16.76 2.23
CA LYS A 16 12.32 17.11 3.45
C LYS A 16 10.85 17.44 3.18
N ASP A 17 10.28 16.86 2.14
CA ASP A 17 8.92 17.15 1.69
C ASP A 17 7.89 16.34 2.48
N ARG A 18 7.57 16.85 3.67
CA ARG A 18 6.68 16.18 4.64
C ARG A 18 5.29 15.91 4.07
N ARG A 19 4.83 16.72 3.11
CA ARG A 19 3.53 16.54 2.45
C ARG A 19 3.56 15.30 1.57
N GLN A 20 4.60 15.16 0.76
CA GLN A 20 4.79 13.99 -0.10
C GLN A 20 4.97 12.71 0.72
N ILE A 21 5.71 12.75 1.82
CA ILE A 21 5.85 11.60 2.74
C ILE A 21 4.50 11.15 3.29
N ARG A 22 3.64 12.08 3.75
CA ARG A 22 2.29 11.75 4.26
C ARG A 22 1.42 11.11 3.19
N LEU A 23 1.44 11.66 1.98
CA LEU A 23 0.65 11.14 0.86
C LEU A 23 1.13 9.74 0.43
N LEU A 24 2.44 9.54 0.31
CA LEU A 24 3.02 8.23 -0.01
C LEU A 24 2.69 7.18 1.06
N ASN A 25 2.70 7.56 2.34
CA ASN A 25 2.26 6.69 3.44
C ASN A 25 0.76 6.37 3.35
N GLN A 26 -0.10 7.34 3.06
CA GLN A 26 -1.53 7.09 2.85
C GLN A 26 -1.77 6.12 1.68
N CYS A 27 -1.07 6.30 0.56
CA CYS A 27 -1.12 5.36 -0.57
C CYS A 27 -0.67 3.95 -0.17
N TRP A 28 0.39 3.83 0.64
CA TRP A 28 0.84 2.53 1.16
C TRP A 28 -0.22 1.83 1.99
N PHE A 29 -0.85 2.56 2.91
CA PHE A 29 -1.92 2.00 3.76
C PHE A 29 -3.10 1.52 2.91
N GLN A 30 -3.56 2.31 1.94
CA GLN A 30 -4.63 1.89 1.04
C GLN A 30 -4.24 0.66 0.20
N TYR A 31 -2.99 0.61 -0.27
CA TYR A 31 -2.48 -0.55 -1.00
C TYR A 31 -2.51 -1.81 -0.12
N GLN A 32 -2.04 -1.73 1.13
CA GLN A 32 -2.09 -2.86 2.06
C GLN A 32 -3.51 -3.28 2.39
N THR A 33 -4.43 -2.34 2.62
CA THR A 33 -5.84 -2.65 2.86
C THR A 33 -6.47 -3.38 1.69
N ARG A 34 -6.20 -2.94 0.45
CA ARG A 34 -6.70 -3.63 -0.76
C ARG A 34 -6.11 -5.02 -0.92
N VAL A 35 -4.80 -5.19 -0.69
CA VAL A 35 -4.15 -6.50 -0.75
C VAL A 35 -4.72 -7.45 0.31
N CYS A 36 -4.90 -6.98 1.55
CA CYS A 36 -5.54 -7.77 2.61
C CYS A 36 -7.00 -8.13 2.27
N GLN A 37 -7.77 -7.21 1.69
CA GLN A 37 -9.14 -7.50 1.25
C GLN A 37 -9.18 -8.55 0.15
N ILE A 38 -8.24 -8.51 -0.81
CA ILE A 38 -8.16 -9.50 -1.88
C ILE A 38 -7.77 -10.88 -1.32
N THR A 39 -6.84 -10.95 -0.37
CA THR A 39 -6.44 -12.23 0.24
C THR A 39 -7.55 -12.82 1.11
N CYS A 40 -8.32 -12.01 1.84
CA CYS A 40 -9.46 -12.51 2.61
C CYS A 40 -10.68 -12.85 1.73
N ALA A 41 -10.89 -12.17 0.60
CA ALA A 41 -11.99 -12.45 -0.33
C ALA A 41 -11.73 -13.67 -1.25
N ARG A 42 -10.49 -14.20 -1.29
CA ARG A 42 -10.15 -15.42 -2.04
C ARG A 42 -10.37 -16.72 -1.26
N GLU A 43 -10.69 -16.64 0.04
CA GLU A 43 -11.07 -17.79 0.87
C GLU A 43 -12.57 -17.87 1.12
N VAL A 44 -13.36 -17.71 0.06
CA VAL A 44 -14.66 -18.39 -0.03
C VAL A 44 -14.49 -19.47 -1.07
N PRO A 45 -14.18 -20.74 -0.70
CA PRO A 45 -14.66 -21.81 -1.54
C PRO A 45 -16.17 -21.60 -1.57
N SER A 46 -16.69 -21.38 -2.77
CA SER A 46 -18.11 -21.52 -3.02
C SER A 46 -18.48 -22.93 -2.57
N SER A 47 -18.88 -23.08 -1.30
CA SER A 47 -19.74 -24.18 -0.88
C SER A 47 -21.10 -23.87 -1.49
N SER A 48 -21.12 -24.01 -2.81
CA SER A 48 -22.28 -24.40 -3.56
C SER A 48 -22.45 -25.90 -3.34
N GLU A 49 -23.70 -26.27 -3.07
CA GLU A 49 -24.26 -27.61 -2.86
C GLU A 49 -24.15 -28.20 -1.44
#